data_AF-A0A1I2ES18-F1
#
_entry.id   AF-A0A1I2ES18-F1
#
_cell.length_a   1.000
_cell.length_b   1.000
_cell.length_c   1.000
_cell.angle_alpha   90.00
_cell.angle_beta   90.00
_cell.angle_gamma   90.00
#
_symmetry.space_group_name_H-M   'P 1'
#
loop_
_entity.id
_entity.type
_entity.pdbx_description
1 polymer ?
#
loop_
_entity_poly.entity_id
_entity_poly.type
_entity_poly.pdbx_seq_one_letter_code
_entity_poly.pdbx_strand_id
1 'polypeptide(L)'
;MKNKLLKSFLISTLIISGCSSTGTSQGLQTNSTQTELETEELVSIENELQGLKNRISKLEARLSLIKGTGDPVTINDGWKRVESWRKLEAEMDYESVERILGPAHRIDGGIVANWYYENGGRVTFYRGSVQSWEEPD
;
A
#
# COMPACT_ATOMS: atom_id res chain seq x y z
N MET A 1 3.19 -34.63 -7.42
CA MET A 1 3.13 -34.65 -8.89
C MET A 1 2.89 -33.24 -9.41
N LYS A 2 3.93 -32.55 -9.91
CA LYS A 2 3.82 -31.43 -10.87
C LYS A 2 5.06 -31.53 -11.77
N ASN A 3 4.82 -31.67 -13.06
CA ASN A 3 5.77 -32.22 -14.02
C ASN A 3 6.52 -31.10 -14.76
N LYS A 4 7.84 -31.33 -14.93
CA LYS A 4 8.68 -31.14 -16.13
C LYS A 4 8.26 -30.04 -17.13
N LEU A 5 9.23 -29.23 -17.54
CA LEU A 5 9.69 -29.15 -18.95
C LEU A 5 10.94 -28.26 -19.06
N LEU A 6 12.10 -28.91 -19.13
CA LEU A 6 13.31 -28.35 -19.75
C LEU A 6 13.09 -28.33 -21.27
N LYS A 7 13.33 -27.20 -21.92
CA LYS A 7 13.54 -27.14 -23.37
C LYS A 7 14.71 -26.21 -23.69
N SER A 8 15.87 -26.84 -23.87
CA SER A 8 17.00 -26.37 -24.66
C SER A 8 16.58 -26.25 -26.13
N PHE A 9 17.01 -25.20 -26.85
CA PHE A 9 17.12 -25.23 -28.32
C PHE A 9 18.17 -24.23 -28.83
N LEU A 10 19.33 -24.79 -29.18
CA LEU A 10 20.26 -24.52 -30.29
C LEU A 10 20.24 -23.14 -30.98
N ILE A 11 21.36 -22.43 -30.91
CA ILE A 11 21.68 -21.29 -31.79
C ILE A 11 22.41 -21.86 -33.02
N SER A 12 21.76 -21.84 -34.18
CA SER A 12 22.35 -22.25 -35.45
C SER A 12 23.21 -21.13 -36.02
N THR A 13 24.51 -21.40 -36.17
CA THR A 13 25.47 -20.55 -36.88
C THR A 13 25.21 -20.61 -38.38
N LEU A 14 24.95 -19.48 -39.04
CA LEU A 14 24.90 -19.38 -40.50
C LEU A 14 26.18 -18.72 -41.00
N ILE A 15 27.07 -19.53 -41.60
CA ILE A 15 28.23 -19.06 -42.36
C ILE A 15 27.76 -18.88 -43.81
N ILE A 16 27.85 -17.67 -44.35
CA ILE A 16 27.73 -17.42 -45.79
C ILE A 16 29.08 -16.90 -46.29
N SER A 17 29.68 -17.67 -47.19
CA SER A 17 30.89 -17.33 -47.93
C SER A 17 30.51 -17.11 -49.40
N GLY A 18 30.93 -16.00 -50.00
CA GLY A 18 31.34 -15.98 -51.41
C GLY A 18 30.74 -14.91 -52.36
N CYS A 19 31.68 -14.23 -53.03
CA CYS A 19 31.64 -13.57 -54.35
C CYS A 19 31.31 -12.06 -54.47
N SER A 20 32.24 -11.37 -55.15
CA SER A 20 32.43 -9.92 -55.27
C SER A 20 31.60 -9.25 -56.37
N SER A 21 31.20 -8.00 -56.14
CA SER A 21 31.04 -6.99 -57.20
C SER A 21 31.24 -5.58 -56.62
N THR A 22 32.11 -4.79 -57.26
CA THR A 22 32.36 -3.38 -56.94
C THR A 22 31.13 -2.52 -57.21
N GLY A 23 30.71 -1.76 -56.21
CA GLY A 23 29.67 -0.73 -56.32
C GLY A 23 29.80 0.26 -55.16
N THR A 24 30.47 1.38 -55.42
CA THR A 24 30.55 2.52 -54.50
C THR A 24 29.20 3.22 -54.42
N SER A 25 28.57 3.20 -53.25
CA SER A 25 27.70 4.29 -52.81
C SER A 25 27.45 4.19 -51.30
N GLN A 26 27.81 5.29 -50.63
CA GLN A 26 27.62 5.56 -49.22
C GLN A 26 26.16 5.31 -48.79
N GLY A 27 25.99 4.56 -47.71
CA GLY A 27 24.75 4.44 -46.96
C GLY A 27 25.10 4.38 -45.48
N LEU A 28 24.60 5.35 -44.72
CA LEU A 28 25.01 5.68 -43.36
C LEU A 28 25.01 4.47 -42.40
N GLN A 29 26.08 4.37 -41.61
CA GLN A 29 26.07 3.60 -40.37
C GLN A 29 25.14 4.30 -39.36
N THR A 30 23.88 3.87 -39.28
CA THR A 30 22.94 4.35 -38.25
C THR A 30 22.78 3.36 -37.09
N ASN A 31 23.50 2.23 -37.12
CA ASN A 31 23.26 1.12 -36.20
C ASN A 31 24.10 1.23 -34.92
N SER A 32 25.22 1.95 -34.98
CA SER A 32 26.18 2.01 -33.86
C SER A 32 25.71 2.92 -32.74
N THR A 33 25.01 4.01 -33.05
CA THR A 33 24.48 4.97 -32.07
C THR A 33 23.15 4.53 -31.44
N GLN A 34 22.33 3.77 -32.18
CA GLN A 34 21.07 3.21 -31.69
C GLN A 34 21.29 2.23 -30.53
N THR A 35 22.31 1.37 -30.65
CA THR A 35 22.59 0.32 -29.67
C THR A 35 23.16 0.89 -28.36
N GLU A 36 23.94 1.97 -28.43
CA GLU A 36 24.54 2.63 -27.27
C GLU A 36 23.48 3.39 -26.45
N LEU A 37 22.58 4.10 -27.12
CA LEU A 37 21.44 4.78 -26.48
C LEU A 37 20.49 3.80 -25.79
N GLU A 38 20.19 2.66 -26.43
CA GLU A 38 19.38 1.60 -25.83
C GLU A 38 20.07 0.96 -24.61
N THR A 39 21.40 0.85 -24.61
CA THR A 39 22.15 0.32 -23.46
C THR A 39 22.17 1.27 -22.26
N GLU A 40 22.21 2.58 -22.49
CA GLU A 40 22.17 3.58 -21.41
C GLU A 40 20.79 3.62 -20.75
N GLU A 41 19.71 3.59 -21.56
CA GLU A 41 18.33 3.53 -21.05
C GLU A 41 18.08 2.25 -20.26
N LEU A 42 18.59 1.11 -20.72
CA LEU A 42 18.48 -0.17 -20.00
C LEU A 42 19.19 -0.12 -18.63
N VAL A 43 20.38 0.48 -18.56
CA VAL A 43 21.10 0.64 -17.29
C VAL A 43 20.36 1.60 -16.35
N SER A 44 19.77 2.67 -16.88
CA SER A 44 18.93 3.59 -16.09
C SER A 44 17.73 2.88 -15.48
N ILE A 45 17.01 2.09 -16.28
CA ILE A 45 15.82 1.35 -15.84
C ILE A 45 16.19 0.29 -14.79
N GLU A 46 17.29 -0.44 -14.98
CA GLU A 46 17.79 -1.41 -14.00
C GLU A 46 18.09 -0.73 -12.65
N ASN A 47 18.71 0.44 -12.67
CA ASN A 47 18.99 1.22 -11.47
C ASN A 47 17.71 1.69 -10.77
N GLU A 48 16.72 2.16 -11.53
CA GLU A 48 15.41 2.54 -10.99
C GLU A 48 14.69 1.35 -10.36
N LEU A 49 14.68 0.19 -11.02
CA LEU A 49 14.08 -1.03 -10.49
C LEU A 49 14.75 -1.48 -9.19
N GLN A 50 16.09 -1.45 -9.14
CA GLN A 50 16.82 -1.75 -7.90
C GLN A 50 16.50 -0.74 -6.80
N GLY A 51 16.42 0.55 -7.14
CA GLY A 51 16.02 1.62 -6.22
C GLY A 51 14.62 1.42 -5.65
N LEU A 52 13.65 1.07 -6.50
CA LEU A 52 12.27 0.79 -6.10
C LEU A 52 12.16 -0.46 -5.23
N LYS A 53 12.83 -1.56 -5.61
CA LYS A 53 12.89 -2.79 -4.80
C LYS A 53 13.45 -2.52 -3.40
N ASN A 54 14.53 -1.74 -3.32
CA ASN A 54 15.12 -1.34 -2.03
C ASN A 54 14.18 -0.49 -1.19
N ARG A 55 13.45 0.46 -1.81
CA ARG A 55 12.47 1.29 -1.11
C ARG A 55 11.29 0.45 -0.60
N ILE A 56 10.76 -0.44 -1.43
CA ILE A 56 9.68 -1.35 -1.07
C ILE A 56 10.13 -2.25 0.09
N SER A 57 11.29 -2.90 -0.02
CA SER A 57 11.82 -3.75 1.03
C SER A 57 12.01 -3.01 2.36
N LYS A 58 12.49 -1.75 2.33
CA LYS A 58 12.60 -0.91 3.54
C LYS A 58 11.23 -0.56 4.13
N LEU A 59 10.24 -0.25 3.29
CA LEU A 59 8.89 0.06 3.74
C LEU A 59 8.22 -1.18 4.34
N GLU A 60 8.35 -2.34 3.70
CA GLU A 60 7.85 -3.61 4.20
C GLU A 60 8.51 -4.00 5.52
N ALA A 61 9.83 -3.81 5.67
CA ALA A 61 10.52 -4.05 6.94
C ALA A 61 10.00 -3.13 8.05
N ARG A 62 9.80 -1.84 7.76
CA ARG A 62 9.20 -0.88 8.71
C ARG A 62 7.76 -1.27 9.08
N LEU A 63 6.96 -1.68 8.11
CA LEU A 63 5.59 -2.16 8.34
C LEU A 63 5.59 -3.44 9.18
N SER A 64 6.54 -4.36 8.95
CA SER A 64 6.68 -5.58 9.75
C SER A 64 7.05 -5.27 11.21
N LEU A 65 7.84 -4.23 11.46
CA LEU A 65 8.15 -3.77 12.82
C LEU A 65 6.91 -3.15 13.49
N ILE A 66 6.07 -2.43 12.73
CA ILE A 66 4.80 -1.88 13.23
C ILE A 66 3.77 -2.99 13.49
N LYS A 67 3.75 -4.04 12.66
CA LYS A 67 2.84 -5.20 12.78
C LYS A 67 3.10 -6.07 14.02
N GLY A 68 4.18 -5.83 14.75
CA GLY A 68 4.49 -6.48 16.03
C GLY A 68 4.16 -5.67 17.28
N THR A 69 3.78 -4.39 17.13
CA THR A 69 3.53 -3.47 18.26
C THR A 69 2.10 -2.96 18.35
N GLY A 70 1.29 -3.22 17.31
CA GLY A 70 -0.16 -3.06 17.38
C GLY A 70 -0.79 -4.43 17.48
N ASP A 71 -1.58 -4.66 18.53
CA ASP A 71 -2.64 -5.66 18.50
C ASP A 71 -3.35 -5.62 17.13
N PRO A 72 -3.91 -6.74 16.62
CA PRO A 72 -4.78 -6.66 15.46
C PRO A 72 -5.73 -5.49 15.66
N VAL A 73 -5.97 -4.68 14.62
CA VAL A 73 -7.11 -3.75 14.62
C VAL A 73 -8.35 -4.65 14.64
N THR A 74 -8.62 -5.26 15.79
CA THR A 74 -9.94 -5.71 16.20
C THR A 74 -10.74 -4.45 16.09
N ILE A 75 -11.53 -4.37 15.02
CA ILE A 75 -12.62 -3.41 14.89
C ILE A 75 -13.43 -3.64 16.16
N ASN A 76 -13.20 -2.78 17.16
CA ASN A 76 -13.81 -2.95 18.45
C ASN A 76 -15.26 -2.54 18.26
N ASP A 77 -16.13 -3.50 17.98
CA ASP A 77 -17.57 -3.26 17.88
C ASP A 77 -18.22 -3.10 19.27
N GLY A 78 -17.56 -2.37 20.17
CA GLY A 78 -18.03 -2.12 21.53
C GLY A 78 -19.39 -1.44 21.53
N TRP A 79 -19.63 -0.57 20.55
CA TRP A 79 -20.90 0.10 20.32
C TRP A 79 -22.08 -0.87 20.17
N LYS A 80 -21.88 -2.14 19.77
CA LYS A 80 -22.96 -3.14 19.67
C LYS A 80 -23.43 -3.69 21.02
N ARG A 81 -22.67 -3.49 22.10
CA ARG A 81 -22.91 -4.08 23.42
C ARG A 81 -23.29 -2.99 24.43
N VAL A 82 -24.48 -3.06 25.01
CA VAL A 82 -24.97 -2.11 26.03
C VAL A 82 -23.99 -2.01 27.22
N GLU A 83 -23.34 -3.11 27.60
CA GLU A 83 -22.36 -3.11 28.69
C GLU A 83 -21.14 -2.23 28.40
N SER A 84 -20.80 -1.98 27.13
CA SER A 84 -19.73 -1.05 26.76
C SER A 84 -20.18 0.41 26.92
N TRP A 85 -21.43 0.73 26.58
CA TRP A 85 -21.99 2.09 26.79
C TRP A 85 -21.98 2.49 28.25
N ARG A 86 -22.26 1.53 29.14
CA ARG A 86 -22.26 1.74 30.60
C ARG A 86 -20.86 1.92 31.20
N LYS A 87 -19.79 1.74 30.41
CA LYS A 87 -18.42 2.07 30.81
C LYS A 87 -18.03 3.50 30.48
N LEU A 88 -18.85 4.21 29.71
CA LEU A 88 -18.60 5.62 29.45
C LEU A 88 -18.76 6.42 30.75
N GLU A 89 -17.90 7.39 30.92
CA GLU A 89 -17.97 8.36 32.01
C GLU A 89 -17.87 9.77 31.41
N ALA A 90 -18.37 10.75 32.15
CA ALA A 90 -18.15 12.14 31.79
C ALA A 90 -16.65 12.46 31.78
N GLU A 91 -16.28 13.50 31.06
CA GLU A 91 -14.90 13.99 30.92
C GLU A 91 -13.94 13.08 30.13
N MET A 92 -14.34 11.86 29.75
CA MET A 92 -13.55 10.99 28.87
C MET A 92 -13.19 11.68 27.55
N ASP A 93 -11.98 11.45 27.05
CA ASP A 93 -11.54 11.95 25.75
C ASP A 93 -11.99 11.04 24.59
N TYR A 94 -11.75 11.50 23.37
CA TYR A 94 -12.08 10.76 22.15
C TYR A 94 -11.44 9.37 22.10
N GLU A 95 -10.16 9.27 22.49
CA GLU A 95 -9.41 8.00 22.42
C GLU A 95 -9.99 6.96 23.39
N SER A 96 -10.37 7.38 24.60
CA SER A 96 -11.00 6.52 25.60
C SER A 96 -12.35 6.01 25.10
N VAL A 97 -13.16 6.88 24.50
CA VAL A 97 -14.45 6.48 23.90
C VAL A 97 -14.23 5.49 22.75
N GLU A 98 -13.30 5.77 21.84
CA GLU A 98 -12.99 4.88 20.71
C GLU A 98 -12.43 3.53 21.19
N ARG A 99 -11.70 3.50 22.31
CA ARG A 99 -11.25 2.26 22.94
C ARG A 99 -12.37 1.44 23.57
N ILE A 100 -13.45 2.07 24.03
CA ILE A 100 -14.59 1.40 24.67
C ILE A 100 -15.61 0.95 23.61
N LEU A 101 -16.00 1.86 22.73
CA LEU A 101 -17.08 1.67 21.77
C LEU A 101 -16.59 1.33 20.36
N GLY A 102 -15.36 1.68 20.01
CA GLY A 102 -14.87 1.61 18.64
C GLY A 102 -15.11 2.88 17.84
N PRO A 103 -14.82 2.83 16.53
CA PRO A 103 -15.00 3.97 15.65
C PRO A 103 -16.49 4.32 15.48
N ALA A 104 -16.80 5.62 15.48
CA ALA A 104 -18.13 6.11 15.17
C ALA A 104 -18.45 5.97 13.66
N HIS A 105 -19.73 5.76 13.34
CA HIS A 105 -20.20 5.72 11.95
C HIS A 105 -20.24 7.11 11.31
N ARG A 106 -20.61 8.13 12.10
CA ARG A 106 -20.60 9.54 11.68
C ARG A 106 -20.13 10.43 12.81
N ILE A 107 -19.34 11.44 12.48
CA ILE A 107 -18.85 12.45 13.41
C ILE A 107 -19.25 13.84 12.91
N ASP A 108 -20.05 14.55 13.71
CA ASP A 108 -20.35 15.96 13.52
C ASP A 108 -19.46 16.74 14.49
N GLY A 109 -18.34 17.29 13.99
CA GLY A 109 -17.32 17.96 14.80
C GLY A 109 -17.66 19.40 15.22
N GLY A 110 -16.88 19.98 16.13
CA GLY A 110 -17.04 21.34 16.62
C GLY A 110 -16.60 21.52 18.07
N ILE A 111 -16.93 22.67 18.68
CA ILE A 111 -16.78 22.87 20.14
C ILE A 111 -17.70 21.89 20.88
N VAL A 112 -18.91 21.70 20.36
CA VAL A 112 -19.78 20.57 20.68
C VAL A 112 -19.63 19.59 19.53
N ALA A 113 -19.22 18.36 19.81
CA ALA A 113 -19.11 17.31 18.81
C ALA A 113 -20.09 16.18 19.12
N ASN A 114 -20.69 15.60 18.08
CA ASN A 114 -21.60 14.45 18.22
C ASN A 114 -21.07 13.27 17.40
N TRP A 115 -20.89 12.14 18.06
CA TRP A 115 -20.52 10.87 17.45
C TRP A 115 -21.75 9.98 17.39
N TYR A 116 -22.05 9.45 16.22
CA TYR A 116 -23.21 8.59 15.96
C TYR A 116 -22.76 7.19 15.59
N TYR A 117 -23.43 6.19 16.16
CA TYR A 117 -23.20 4.78 15.91
C TYR A 117 -24.40 4.17 15.17
N GLU A 118 -24.18 3.08 14.44
CA GLU A 118 -25.20 2.52 13.52
C GLU A 118 -26.44 1.99 14.24
N ASN A 119 -26.32 1.60 15.50
CA ASN A 119 -27.44 1.16 16.33
C ASN A 119 -28.27 2.31 16.91
N GLY A 120 -28.02 3.56 16.51
CA GLY A 120 -28.75 4.72 16.99
C GLY A 120 -28.18 5.35 18.26
N GLY A 121 -27.19 4.73 18.89
CA GLY A 121 -26.50 5.33 20.04
C GLY A 121 -25.69 6.57 19.64
N ARG A 122 -25.54 7.51 20.59
CA ARG A 122 -24.85 8.79 20.37
C ARG A 122 -23.97 9.16 21.55
N VAL A 123 -22.79 9.73 21.30
CA VAL A 123 -21.95 10.38 22.32
C VAL A 123 -21.80 11.85 21.99
N THR A 124 -22.06 12.72 22.97
CA THR A 124 -21.93 14.17 22.85
C THR A 124 -20.73 14.65 23.65
N PHE A 125 -19.85 15.38 22.99
CA PHE A 125 -18.64 15.95 23.58
C PHE A 125 -18.77 17.47 23.67
N TYR A 126 -18.18 18.05 24.71
CA TYR A 126 -17.95 19.49 24.82
C TYR A 126 -16.47 19.75 25.05
N ARG A 127 -15.86 20.57 24.18
CA ARG A 127 -14.44 20.93 24.22
C ARG A 127 -13.47 19.73 24.28
N GLY A 128 -13.84 18.62 23.63
CA GLY A 128 -12.98 17.43 23.54
C GLY A 128 -13.26 16.34 24.56
N SER A 129 -14.22 16.54 25.46
CA SER A 129 -14.54 15.60 26.53
C SER A 129 -16.01 15.20 26.53
N VAL A 130 -16.32 13.96 26.90
CA VAL A 130 -17.69 13.44 26.98
C VAL A 130 -18.50 14.28 27.95
N GLN A 131 -19.62 14.81 27.47
CA GLN A 131 -20.61 15.52 28.27
C GLN A 131 -21.81 14.63 28.60
N SER A 132 -22.25 13.81 27.63
CA SER A 132 -23.37 12.88 27.78
C SER A 132 -23.36 11.84 26.66
N TRP A 133 -24.15 10.78 26.82
CA TRP A 133 -24.41 9.78 25.77
C TRP A 133 -25.85 9.27 25.85
N GLU A 134 -26.33 8.76 24.72
CA GLU A 134 -27.58 8.02 24.57
C GLU A 134 -27.20 6.59 24.18
N GLU A 135 -27.47 5.63 25.06
CA GLU A 135 -27.30 4.20 24.75
C GLU A 135 -28.44 3.73 23.83
N PRO A 136 -28.17 2.77 22.92
CA PRO A 136 -29.21 2.16 22.08
C PRO A 136 -30.22 1.36 22.94
N ASP A 137 -31.47 1.29 22.48
CA ASP A 137 -32.54 0.47 23.09
C ASP A 137 -32.25 -1.04 23.01
#